data_AF-A0A0N9Y5K0-F1
#
_entry.id   AF-A0A0N9Y5K0-F1
#
_cell.length_a   1.000
_cell.length_b   1.000
_cell.length_c   1.000
_cell.angle_alpha   90.00
_cell.angle_beta   90.00
_cell.angle_gamma   90.00
#
_symmetry.space_group_name_H-M   'P 1'
#
loop_
_entity.id
_entity.type
_entity.pdbx_description
1 polymer ?
#
loop_
_entity_poly.entity_id
_entity_poly.type
_entity_poly.pdbx_seq_one_letter_code
_entity_poly.pdbx_strand_id
1 'polypeptide(L)' 'MACGHVGCCDSSPHQHATKHFQQTGHPVMRSAEPGESWRWCYIDHRVG' A
#
# COMPACT_ATOMS: atom_id res chain seq x y z
N MET A 1 -6.54 -6.19 7.86
CA MET A 1 -5.13 -6.55 7.57
C MET A 1 -5.19 -7.90 6.86
N ALA A 2 -5.30 -7.89 5.53
CA ALA A 2 -5.94 -9.00 4.80
C ALA A 2 -4.98 -10.08 4.25
N CYS A 3 -3.68 -9.76 4.03
CA CYS A 3 -2.74 -10.73 3.44
C CYS A 3 -1.28 -10.65 3.94
N GLY A 4 -0.87 -9.60 4.66
CA GLY A 4 0.51 -9.48 5.17
C GLY A 4 1.60 -9.22 4.13
N HIS A 5 1.24 -8.91 2.87
CA HIS A 5 2.21 -8.59 1.82
C HIS A 5 2.93 -7.27 2.12
N VAL A 6 4.26 -7.26 1.98
CA VAL A 6 5.12 -6.07 2.09
C VAL A 6 5.82 -5.90 0.75
N GLY A 7 5.66 -4.73 0.16
CA GLY A 7 6.26 -4.37 -1.13
C GLY A 7 6.68 -2.91 -1.16
N CYS A 8 7.50 -2.56 -2.14
CA CYS A 8 7.94 -1.19 -2.34
C CYS A 8 6.75 -0.26 -2.64
N CYS A 9 6.85 0.98 -2.14
CA CYS A 9 5.83 2.01 -2.34
C CYS A 9 5.66 2.34 -3.84
N ASP A 10 4.56 3.01 -4.17
CA ASP A 10 4.27 3.40 -5.56
C ASP A 10 5.32 4.36 -6.16
N SER A 11 6.02 5.12 -5.30
CA SER A 11 7.16 5.94 -5.73
C SER A 11 8.39 5.14 -6.19
N SER A 12 8.41 3.83 -5.98
CA SER A 12 9.47 2.96 -6.51
C SER A 12 9.20 2.60 -7.98
N PRO A 13 10.23 2.45 -8.82
CA PRO A 13 10.04 2.22 -10.26
C PRO A 13 9.17 1.00 -10.60
N HIS A 14 9.12 0.01 -9.70
CA HIS A 14 8.37 -1.22 -9.89
C HIS A 14 6.91 -1.17 -9.40
N GLN A 15 6.51 -0.14 -8.64
CA GLN A 15 5.13 0.11 -8.18
C GLN A 15 4.45 -1.13 -7.56
N HIS A 16 5.16 -1.83 -6.65
CA HIS A 16 4.69 -3.10 -6.10
C HIS A 16 3.37 -2.96 -5.34
N ALA A 17 3.19 -1.87 -4.58
CA ALA A 17 1.96 -1.64 -3.84
C ALA A 17 0.72 -1.51 -4.75
N THR A 18 0.84 -0.81 -5.89
CA THR A 18 -0.26 -0.66 -6.85
C THR A 18 -0.53 -1.95 -7.62
N LYS A 19 0.51 -2.67 -8.04
CA LYS A 19 0.35 -4.00 -8.66
C LYS A 19 -0.35 -4.98 -7.72
N HIS A 20 0.02 -4.98 -6.44
CA HIS A 20 -0.61 -5.81 -5.43
C HIS A 20 -2.10 -5.46 -5.28
N PHE A 21 -2.44 -4.17 -5.23
CA PHE A 21 -3.84 -3.74 -5.26
C PHE A 21 -4.59 -4.25 -6.50
N GLN A 22 -4.01 -4.11 -7.70
CA GLN A 22 -4.62 -4.60 -8.94
C GLN A 22 -4.83 -6.12 -8.97
N GLN A 23 -3.93 -6.90 -8.36
CA GLN A 23 -4.00 -8.36 -8.35
C GLN A 23 -4.94 -8.91 -7.27
N THR A 24 -4.99 -8.27 -6.11
CA THR A 24 -5.66 -8.80 -4.91
C THR A 24 -6.92 -8.04 -4.52
N GLY A 25 -7.09 -6.82 -5.03
CA GLY A 25 -8.18 -5.93 -4.65
C GLY A 25 -8.04 -5.33 -3.24
N HIS A 26 -6.87 -5.45 -2.59
CA HIS A 26 -6.67 -4.86 -1.25
C HIS A 26 -6.62 -3.33 -1.30
N PRO A 27 -7.65 -2.62 -0.80
CA PRO A 27 -7.80 -1.20 -1.06
C PRO A 27 -6.88 -0.32 -0.21
N VAL A 28 -6.29 -0.87 0.85
CA VAL A 28 -5.49 -0.11 1.83
C VAL A 28 -4.10 -0.71 1.96
N MET A 29 -3.08 0.12 1.80
CA MET A 29 -1.70 -0.15 2.21
C MET A 29 -1.33 0.71 3.44
N ARG A 30 -0.29 0.31 4.16
CA ARG A 30 0.26 1.07 5.29
C ARG A 30 1.76 1.21 5.12
N SER A 31 2.35 2.24 5.74
CA SER A 31 3.80 2.26 5.88
C SER A 31 4.28 1.07 6.72
N ALA A 32 5.39 0.49 6.28
CA ALA A 32 6.15 -0.52 7.02
C ALA A 32 7.40 0.08 7.67
N GLU A 33 7.62 1.38 7.51
CA GLU A 33 8.77 2.07 8.08
C GLU A 33 8.58 2.26 9.60
N PRO A 34 9.63 2.01 10.40
CA PRO A 34 9.56 2.18 11.85
C PRO A 34 9.32 3.65 12.20
N GLY A 35 8.24 3.93 12.93
CA GLY A 35 7.84 5.28 13.35
C GLY A 35 6.76 5.91 12.48
N GLU A 36 6.45 5.33 11.32
CA GLU A 36 5.34 5.77 10.50
C GLU A 36 4.08 4.94 10.78
N SER A 37 2.92 5.60 10.86
CA SER A 37 1.63 4.94 11.10
C SER A 37 0.57 5.30 10.07
N TRP A 38 0.97 6.01 9.01
CA TRP A 38 0.06 6.44 7.97
C TRP A 38 -0.40 5.26 7.11
N ARG A 39 -1.59 5.41 6.53
CA ARG A 39 -2.21 4.45 5.63
C ARG A 39 -2.68 5.15 4.37
N TRP A 40 -2.61 4.47 3.25
CA TRP A 40 -3.07 4.97 1.97
C TRP A 40 -4.19 4.09 1.43
N CYS A 41 -5.29 4.72 1.02
CA CYS A 41 -6.42 4.04 0.40
C CYS A 41 -6.44 4.31 -1.11
N TYR A 42 -6.33 3.25 -1.91
CA TYR A 42 -6.37 3.31 -3.37
C TYR A 42 -7.75 3.65 -3.94
N ILE A 43 -8.82 3.41 -3.19
CA ILE A 43 -10.19 3.78 -3.61
C ILE A 43 -10.41 5.27 -3.39
N ASP A 44 -9.94 5.77 -2.24
CA ASP A 44 -10.24 7.12 -1.76
C ASP A 44 -9.15 8.13 -2.15
N HIS A 45 -7.99 7.65 -2.63
CA HIS A 45 -6.84 8.48 -2.99
C HIS A 45 -6.41 9.46 -1.89
N ARG A 46 -6.48 9.00 -0.62
CA ARG A 46 -6.07 9.80 0.55
C ARG A 46 -5.21 9.02 1.53
N VAL A 47 -4.43 9.80 2.29
CA VAL A 47 -3.69 9.34 3.45
C VAL A 47 -4.54 9.52 4.73
N GLY A 48 -4.38 8.63 5.69
CA GLY A 48 -4.97 8.73 7.03
C GLY A 48 -4.19 7.95 8.08
#